data_AF-A0A0G0IGM9-F1
#
_entry.id   AF-A0A0G0IGM9-F1
#
_cell.length_a   1.000
_cell.length_b   1.000
_cell.length_c   1.000
_cell.angle_alpha   90.00
_cell.angle_beta   90.00
_cell.angle_gamma   90.00
#
_symmetry.space_group_name_H-M   'P 1'
#
loop_
_entity.id
_entity.type
_entity.pdbx_description
1 polymer ?
#
loop_
_entity_poly.entity_id
_entity_poly.type
_entity_poly.pdbx_seq_one_letter_code
_entity_poly.pdbx_strand_id
1 'polypeptide(L)' 'PETADAIMEYTKAGLFNIEAVNNEVLISAISFLDKNRSKHATLFDGVVAAIAQKYKADAIFSFDKFYKTKGFKLASEL' A
#
# COMPACT_ATOMS: atom_id res chain seq x y z
N PRO A 1 0.83 -20.61 -7.85
CA PRO A 1 2.25 -20.89 -8.18
C PRO A 1 2.72 -20.00 -9.34
N GLU A 2 2.09 -20.13 -10.51
CA GLU A 2 2.46 -19.39 -11.74
C GLU A 2 2.43 -17.86 -11.58
N THR A 3 1.45 -17.32 -10.83
CA THR A 3 1.35 -15.87 -10.60
C THR A 3 2.47 -15.33 -9.73
N ALA A 4 2.97 -16.10 -8.76
CA ALA A 4 4.07 -15.67 -7.89
C ALA A 4 5.39 -15.62 -8.68
N ASP A 5 5.63 -16.64 -9.52
CA ASP A 5 6.81 -16.68 -10.39
C ASP A 5 6.81 -15.52 -11.39
N ALA A 6 5.64 -15.19 -11.96
CA ALA A 6 5.50 -14.04 -12.85
C ALA A 6 5.83 -12.71 -12.14
N ILE A 7 5.39 -12.51 -10.89
CA ILE A 7 5.72 -11.30 -10.11
C ILE A 7 7.23 -11.21 -9.88
N MET A 8 7.90 -12.34 -9.59
CA MET A 8 9.35 -12.36 -9.41
C MET A 8 10.08 -11.96 -10.69
N GLU A 9 9.68 -12.50 -11.84
CA GLU A 9 10.30 -12.16 -13.13
C GLU A 9 10.05 -10.70 -13.52
N TYR A 10 8.83 -10.18 -13.33
CA TYR A 10 8.54 -8.76 -13.56
C TYR A 10 9.34 -7.83 -12.64
N THR A 11 9.56 -8.25 -11.39
CA THR A 11 10.40 -7.51 -10.45
C THR A 11 11.86 -7.47 -10.93
N LYS A 12 12.43 -8.61 -11.35
CA LYS A 12 13.80 -8.65 -11.89
C LYS A 12 13.94 -7.86 -13.18
N ALA A 13 12.91 -7.86 -14.02
CA ALA A 13 12.88 -7.12 -15.26
C ALA A 13 12.69 -5.60 -15.07
N GLY A 14 12.52 -5.12 -13.84
CA GLY A 14 12.35 -3.70 -13.54
C GLY A 14 11.01 -3.12 -14.02
N LEU A 15 9.98 -3.98 -14.18
CA LEU A 15 8.66 -3.56 -14.67
C LEU A 15 7.79 -2.94 -13.57
N PHE A 16 8.20 -3.05 -12.31
CA PHE A 16 7.53 -2.39 -11.19
C PHE A 16 8.32 -1.18 -10.72
N ASN A 17 7.60 -0.10 -10.42
CA ASN A 17 8.15 1.02 -9.66
C ASN A 17 8.32 0.56 -8.21
N ILE A 18 9.57 0.45 -7.75
CA ILE A 18 9.89 0.08 -6.37
C ILE A 18 10.16 1.35 -5.59
N GLU A 19 9.36 1.59 -4.55
CA GLU A 19 9.52 2.74 -3.66
C GLU A 19 10.36 2.37 -2.44
N ALA A 20 11.42 3.12 -2.19
CA ALA A 20 12.21 2.99 -0.96
C ALA A 20 11.45 3.63 0.21
N VAL A 21 11.29 2.88 1.30
CA VAL A 21 10.67 3.39 2.53
C VAL A 21 11.71 4.17 3.32
N ASN A 22 11.57 5.50 3.33
CA ASN A 22 12.42 6.42 4.08
C ASN A 22 11.65 7.07 5.26
N ASN A 23 12.32 7.93 6.03
CA ASN A 23 11.72 8.60 7.18
C ASN A 23 10.48 9.43 6.83
N GLU A 24 10.46 10.08 5.67
CA GLU A 24 9.32 10.90 5.24
C GLU A 24 8.10 10.03 4.97
N VAL A 25 8.28 8.88 4.31
CA VAL A 25 7.22 7.90 4.10
C VAL A 25 6.69 7.36 5.43
N LEU A 26 7.57 7.06 6.38
CA LEU A 26 7.17 6.58 7.71
C LEU A 26 6.38 7.63 8.51
N ILE A 27 6.79 8.89 8.46
CA ILE A 27 6.07 9.99 9.12
C ILE A 27 4.69 10.18 8.46
N SER A 28 4.62 10.15 7.13
CA SER A 28 3.35 10.21 6.40
C SER A 28 2.43 9.03 6.74
N ALA A 29 2.98 7.82 6.82
CA ALA A 29 2.24 6.60 7.17
C ALA A 29 1.53 6.71 8.52
N ILE A 30 2.16 7.34 9.52
CA ILE A 30 1.57 7.53 10.85
C ILE A 30 0.27 8.35 10.79
N SER A 31 0.12 9.26 9.82
CA SER A 31 -1.11 10.06 9.67
C SER A 31 -2.35 9.23 9.31
N PHE A 32 -2.16 8.02 8.76
CA PHE A 32 -3.24 7.09 8.44
C PHE A 32 -3.64 6.21 9.63
N LEU A 33 -2.86 6.20 10.71
CA LEU A 33 -3.11 5.39 11.89
C LEU A 33 -3.79 6.24 12.98
N ASP A 34 -4.76 5.67 13.71
CA ASP A 34 -5.34 6.37 14.86
C ASP A 34 -4.71 5.84 16.15
N LYS A 35 -4.42 6.73 17.09
CA LYS A 35 -3.76 6.39 18.36
C LYS A 35 -4.61 5.50 19.30
N ASN A 36 -5.92 5.40 19.07
CA ASN A 36 -6.87 4.77 20.00
C ASN A 36 -7.57 3.50 19.45
N ARG A 37 -6.94 2.76 18.52
CA ARG A 37 -7.64 1.64 17.83
C ARG A 37 -7.60 0.30 18.59
N SER A 38 -8.73 -0.40 18.54
CA SER A 38 -8.95 -1.75 19.09
C SER A 38 -8.50 -2.90 18.15
N LYS A 39 -7.39 -2.73 17.41
CA LYS A 39 -6.81 -3.61 16.36
C LYS A 39 -7.26 -3.31 14.92
N HIS A 40 -6.31 -3.57 14.00
CA HIS A 40 -6.43 -3.89 12.56
C HIS A 40 -5.77 -2.98 11.50
N ALA A 41 -4.94 -2.00 11.86
CA ALA A 41 -4.07 -1.35 10.87
C ALA A 41 -2.63 -1.25 11.40
N THR A 42 -1.69 -1.83 10.66
CA THR A 42 -0.26 -1.84 11.00
C THR A 42 0.45 -0.63 10.39
N LEU A 43 1.69 -0.39 10.82
CA LEU A 43 2.55 0.61 10.15
C LEU A 43 2.74 0.31 8.66
N PHE A 44 2.78 -0.98 8.27
CA PHE A 44 2.88 -1.36 6.86
C PHE A 44 1.65 -0.94 6.06
N ASP A 45 0.45 -1.05 6.64
CA ASP A 45 -0.76 -0.56 5.98
C ASP A 45 -0.73 0.97 5.80
N GLY A 46 -0.20 1.69 6.80
CA GLY A 46 0.06 3.11 6.70
C GLY A 46 1.07 3.46 5.60
N VAL A 47 2.13 2.67 5.45
CA VAL A 47 3.15 2.87 4.40
C VAL A 47 2.54 2.69 3.01
N VAL A 48 1.76 1.64 2.80
CA VAL A 48 1.06 1.41 1.52
C VAL A 48 0.12 2.59 1.21
N ALA A 49 -0.66 3.06 2.21
CA ALA A 49 -1.54 4.21 2.05
C ALA A 49 -0.78 5.51 1.72
N ALA A 50 0.34 5.76 2.39
CA ALA A 50 1.18 6.94 2.16
C ALA A 50 1.78 6.95 0.75
N ILE A 51 2.29 5.81 0.29
CA ILE A 51 2.86 5.67 -1.06
C ILE A 51 1.75 5.82 -2.12
N ALA A 52 0.58 5.20 -1.90
CA ALA A 52 -0.57 5.35 -2.79
C ALA A 52 -1.00 6.82 -2.92
N GLN A 53 -1.04 7.56 -1.80
CA GLN A 53 -1.33 9.00 -1.80
C GLN A 53 -0.24 9.79 -2.54
N LYS A 54 1.04 9.53 -2.27
CA LYS A 54 2.20 10.19 -2.91
C LYS A 54 2.13 10.10 -4.43
N TYR A 55 1.81 8.92 -4.95
CA TYR A 55 1.75 8.67 -6.40
C TYR A 55 0.36 8.88 -7.01
N LYS A 56 -0.64 9.28 -6.22
CA LYS A 56 -2.05 9.40 -6.65
C LYS A 56 -2.53 8.11 -7.35
N ALA A 57 -2.22 6.97 -6.76
CA ALA A 57 -2.56 5.67 -7.33
C ALA A 57 -4.07 5.54 -7.52
N ASP A 58 -4.48 4.94 -8.64
CA ASP A 58 -5.90 4.73 -8.96
C ASP A 58 -6.56 3.73 -7.99
N ALA A 59 -5.81 2.73 -7.55
CA ALA A 59 -6.23 1.75 -6.56
C ALA A 59 -5.05 1.07 -5.85
N ILE A 60 -5.34 0.39 -4.75
CA ILE A 60 -4.40 -0.46 -3.99
C ILE A 60 -4.74 -1.93 -4.25
N PHE A 61 -3.75 -2.73 -4.61
CA PHE A 61 -3.89 -4.19 -4.72
C PHE A 61 -3.88 -4.82 -3.32
N SER A 62 -5.06 -4.90 -2.71
CA SER A 62 -5.27 -5.49 -1.39
C SER A 62 -6.72 -5.96 -1.25
N PHE A 63 -6.98 -6.81 -0.25
CA PHE A 63 -8.32 -7.22 0.16
C PHE A 63 -8.77 -6.53 1.47
N ASP A 64 -7.89 -5.73 2.08
CA ASP A 64 -8.18 -5.10 3.37
C ASP A 64 -9.11 -3.88 3.20
N LYS A 65 -10.21 -3.86 3.94
CA LYS A 65 -11.18 -2.76 3.95
C LYS A 65 -10.60 -1.50 4.59
N PHE A 66 -9.52 -1.58 5.35
CA PHE A 66 -8.81 -0.45 5.94
C PHE A 66 -8.58 0.67 4.91
N TYR A 67 -8.06 0.34 3.73
CA TYR A 67 -7.75 1.33 2.69
C TYR A 67 -8.99 2.08 2.20
N LYS A 68 -10.14 1.41 2.12
CA LYS A 68 -11.42 2.04 1.77
C LYS A 68 -11.86 3.05 2.81
N THR A 69 -11.65 2.77 4.10
CA THR A 69 -11.95 3.71 5.19
C THR A 69 -11.08 4.98 5.13
N LYS A 70 -9.98 4.95 4.36
CA LYS A 70 -9.07 6.08 4.13
C LYS A 70 -9.29 6.77 2.77
N GLY A 71 -10.33 6.38 2.04
CA GLY A 71 -10.72 7.01 0.77
C GLY A 71 -10.04 6.44 -0.48
N PHE A 72 -9.29 5.33 -0.35
CA PHE A 72 -8.71 4.63 -1.49
C PHE A 72 -9.69 3.63 -2.10
N LYS A 73 -9.51 3.32 -3.39
CA LYS A 73 -10.16 2.19 -4.07
C LYS A 73 -9.28 0.95 -3.98
N LEU A 74 -9.89 -0.23 -3.92
CA LEU A 74 -9.17 -1.49 -4.09
C LEU A 74 -9.14 -1.90 -5.57
N ALA A 75 -8.10 -2.61 -6.00
CA ALA A 75 -7.95 -3.03 -7.39
C ALA A 75 -9.11 -3.92 -7.88
N SER A 76 -9.80 -4.62 -6.98
CA SER A 76 -11.02 -5.38 -7.29
C SER A 76 -12.23 -4.51 -7.66
N GLU A 77 -12.14 -3.20 -7.47
CA GLU A 77 -13.21 -2.22 -7.74
C GLU A 77 -12.90 -1.34 -8.96
N LEU A 78 -11.80 -1.64 -9.66
CA LEU A 78 -11.46 -1.03 -10.95
C LEU A 78 -12.18 -1.73 -12.10
#